data_AF-A0A955AA22-F1
#
_entry.id   AF-A0A955AA22-F1
#
_cell.length_a   1.000
_cell.length_b   1.000
_cell.length_c   1.000
_cell.angle_alpha   90.00
_cell.angle_beta   90.00
_cell.angle_gamma   90.00
#
_symmetry.space_group_name_H-M   'P 1'
#
loop_
_entity.id
_entity.type
_entity.pdbx_description
1 polymer ?
#
loop_
_entity_poly.entity_id
_entity_poly.type
_entity_poly.pdbx_seq_one_letter_code
_entity_poly.pdbx_strand_id
1 'polypeptide(L)'
;AGSSEPLSRICPQSFAASIAPPLAARLEGKQVDERLLIDGAQWWRDHCDFLIVEGAGGALSPISDSMLVLDVAQKLRLPLVLVAANRLGVVNHVLLSIEAARARRLELLGVVLNTLPGSSSMAYSMEDVVPKTVAVGGGDDGDDDGLACRTNRELLQKFVALPIVDNIDELNNPLVRAERTTAFSKTSSGE
;
A
#
# COMPACT_ATOMS: atom_id res chain seq x y z
N ALA A 1 -12.41 16.96 0.51
CA ALA A 1 -12.01 17.80 -0.63
C ALA A 1 -12.87 19.05 -0.62
N GLY A 2 -12.28 20.24 -0.46
CA GLY A 2 -13.02 21.49 -0.21
C GLY A 2 -12.22 22.60 0.48
N SER A 3 -10.89 22.58 0.44
CA SER A 3 -10.08 23.68 0.96
C SER A 3 -10.05 24.84 -0.05
N SER A 4 -9.96 26.08 0.45
CA SER A 4 -9.68 27.28 -0.34
C SER A 4 -8.19 27.45 -0.70
N GLU A 5 -7.34 26.54 -0.22
CA GLU A 5 -5.91 26.58 -0.44
C GLU A 5 -5.56 26.24 -1.90
N PRO A 6 -4.54 26.88 -2.49
CA PRO A 6 -4.11 26.57 -3.84
C PRO A 6 -3.55 25.15 -3.92
N LEU A 7 -3.64 24.51 -5.10
CA LEU A 7 -3.09 23.16 -5.32
C LEU A 7 -1.59 23.08 -4.98
N SER A 8 -0.85 24.17 -5.17
CA SER A 8 0.57 24.27 -4.80
C SER A 8 0.82 24.24 -3.28
N ARG A 9 -0.20 24.33 -2.45
CA ARG A 9 -0.10 24.08 -1.00
C ARG A 9 -0.30 22.61 -0.65
N ILE A 10 -1.14 21.92 -1.42
CA ILE A 10 -1.45 20.49 -1.24
C ILE A 10 -0.34 19.63 -1.83
N CYS A 11 0.07 19.95 -3.06
CA CYS A 11 1.16 19.32 -3.80
C CYS A 11 2.17 20.41 -4.16
N PRO A 12 3.16 20.70 -3.30
CA PRO A 12 4.09 21.81 -3.49
C PRO A 12 5.06 21.61 -4.66
N GLN A 13 5.13 20.38 -5.19
CA GLN A 13 5.99 20.03 -6.32
C GLN A 13 5.24 19.09 -7.25
N SER A 14 5.01 19.54 -8.47
CA SER A 14 4.39 18.76 -9.54
C SER A 14 5.23 18.86 -10.80
N PHE A 15 5.34 17.74 -11.51
CA PHE A 15 6.06 17.65 -12.77
C PHE A 15 5.11 17.17 -13.88
N ALA A 16 5.37 17.54 -15.12
CA ALA A 16 4.48 17.28 -16.25
C ALA A 16 4.52 15.81 -16.71
N ALA A 17 5.67 15.14 -16.60
CA ALA A 17 5.82 13.78 -17.08
C ALA A 17 5.25 12.76 -16.08
N SER A 18 4.39 11.85 -16.57
CA SER A 18 3.81 10.74 -15.79
C SER A 18 4.81 9.58 -15.59
N ILE A 19 5.95 9.87 -14.99
CA ILE A 19 7.01 8.92 -14.64
C ILE A 19 7.46 9.14 -13.20
N ALA A 20 8.39 8.31 -12.72
CA ALA A 20 8.90 8.46 -11.36
C ALA A 20 9.40 9.90 -11.09
N PRO A 21 9.08 10.50 -9.94
CA PRO A 21 9.35 11.92 -9.67
C PRO A 21 10.79 12.39 -9.95
N PRO A 22 11.86 11.66 -9.58
CA PRO A 22 13.22 12.13 -9.89
C PRO A 22 13.49 12.20 -11.40
N LEU A 23 12.93 11.28 -12.20
CA LEU A 23 13.07 11.36 -13.66
C LEU A 23 12.24 12.51 -14.23
N ALA A 24 11.02 12.70 -13.74
CA ALA A 24 10.15 13.79 -14.20
C ALA A 24 10.77 15.17 -13.93
N ALA A 25 11.35 15.37 -12.74
CA ALA A 25 12.06 16.59 -12.39
C ALA A 25 13.25 16.85 -13.32
N ARG A 26 14.06 15.83 -13.61
CA ARG A 26 15.23 15.94 -14.50
C ARG A 26 14.85 16.32 -15.93
N LEU A 27 13.72 15.80 -16.45
CA LEU A 27 13.22 16.19 -17.77
C LEU A 27 12.87 17.68 -17.87
N GLU A 28 12.56 18.32 -16.75
CA GLU A 28 12.32 19.76 -16.66
C GLU A 28 13.56 20.57 -16.26
N GLY A 29 14.75 19.94 -16.17
CA GLY A 29 15.98 20.59 -15.71
C GLY A 29 15.96 20.94 -14.20
N LYS A 30 15.10 20.26 -13.43
CA LYS A 30 14.92 20.45 -11.98
C LYS A 30 15.38 19.22 -11.20
N GLN A 31 15.37 19.35 -9.89
CA GLN A 31 15.47 18.22 -8.95
C GLN A 31 14.30 18.29 -7.98
N VAL A 32 13.96 17.15 -7.39
CA VAL A 32 12.97 17.09 -6.32
C VAL A 32 13.56 17.75 -5.07
N ASP A 33 12.91 18.79 -4.58
CA ASP A 33 13.26 19.43 -3.31
C ASP A 33 12.70 18.62 -2.14
N GLU A 34 13.56 17.81 -1.55
CA GLU A 34 13.20 16.95 -0.43
C GLU A 34 12.72 17.71 0.80
N ARG A 35 13.22 18.93 1.03
CA ARG A 35 12.80 19.75 2.18
C ARG A 35 11.39 20.26 1.96
N LEU A 36 11.12 20.79 0.77
CA LEU A 36 9.78 21.28 0.41
C LEU A 36 8.71 20.17 0.47
N LEU A 37 9.07 18.92 0.16
CA LEU A 37 8.18 17.76 0.36
C LEU A 37 7.79 17.58 1.84
N ILE A 38 8.79 17.59 2.73
CA ILE A 38 8.57 17.35 4.17
C ILE A 38 7.88 18.54 4.83
N ASP A 39 8.37 19.75 4.61
CA ASP A 39 7.86 20.97 5.22
C ASP A 39 6.44 21.27 4.73
N GLY A 40 6.15 20.99 3.45
CA GLY A 40 4.82 21.13 2.86
C GLY A 40 3.78 20.24 3.55
N ALA A 41 4.13 18.98 3.84
CA ALA A 41 3.25 18.08 4.57
C ALA A 41 3.15 18.42 6.06
N GLN A 42 4.25 18.86 6.69
CA GLN A 42 4.26 19.22 8.11
C GLN A 42 3.36 20.41 8.42
N TRP A 43 3.29 21.40 7.53
CA TRP A 43 2.40 22.54 7.69
C TRP A 43 0.95 22.11 7.94
N TRP A 44 0.46 21.10 7.21
CA TRP A 44 -0.91 20.63 7.33
C TRP A 44 -1.24 20.01 8.69
N ARG A 45 -0.26 19.52 9.45
CA ARG A 45 -0.53 18.93 10.78
C ARG A 45 -1.27 19.87 11.73
N ASP A 46 -1.02 21.17 11.62
CA ASP A 46 -1.63 22.19 12.48
C ASP A 46 -2.82 22.90 11.81
N HIS A 47 -3.15 22.54 10.57
CA HIS A 47 -4.13 23.25 9.72
C HIS A 47 -5.27 22.36 9.21
N CYS A 48 -5.30 21.08 9.59
CA CYS A 48 -6.44 20.21 9.33
C CYS A 48 -6.65 19.22 10.48
N ASP A 49 -7.90 18.78 10.67
CA ASP A 49 -8.25 17.78 11.68
C ASP A 49 -7.67 16.39 11.33
N PHE A 50 -7.48 16.14 10.03
CA PHE A 50 -6.99 14.88 9.51
C PHE A 50 -6.14 15.09 8.26
N LEU A 51 -4.94 14.48 8.24
CA LEU A 51 -4.00 14.55 7.11
C LEU A 51 -3.80 13.17 6.50
N ILE A 52 -4.10 13.05 5.20
CA ILE A 52 -3.73 11.90 4.38
C ILE A 52 -2.58 12.33 3.47
N VAL A 53 -1.50 11.56 3.47
CA VAL A 53 -0.39 11.72 2.53
C VAL A 53 -0.33 10.49 1.65
N GLU A 54 -0.59 10.68 0.37
CA GLU A 54 -0.43 9.63 -0.64
C GLU A 54 1.03 9.60 -1.13
N GLY A 55 1.63 8.41 -1.20
CA GLY A 55 2.94 8.24 -1.82
C GLY A 55 2.86 8.24 -3.36
N ALA A 56 3.98 8.42 -4.05
CA ALA A 56 4.04 8.29 -5.50
C ALA A 56 4.69 6.95 -5.90
N GLY A 57 3.87 5.97 -6.29
CA GLY A 57 4.30 4.63 -6.64
C GLY A 57 4.24 3.64 -5.46
N GLY A 58 5.16 2.68 -5.42
CA GLY A 58 5.24 1.67 -4.37
C GLY A 58 6.03 2.13 -3.14
N ALA A 59 6.02 1.32 -2.08
CA ALA A 59 6.69 1.62 -0.81
C ALA A 59 8.20 1.97 -0.98
N LEU A 60 8.91 1.20 -1.80
CA LEU A 60 10.33 1.43 -2.10
C LEU A 60 10.55 2.17 -3.43
N SER A 61 9.53 2.86 -3.94
CA SER A 61 9.72 3.71 -5.13
C SER A 61 10.55 4.95 -4.77
N PRO A 62 11.51 5.36 -5.63
CA PRO A 62 12.24 6.60 -5.45
C PRO A 62 11.31 7.81 -5.58
N ILE A 63 11.27 8.64 -4.54
CA ILE A 63 10.56 9.93 -4.57
C ILE A 63 11.51 11.07 -4.96
N SER A 64 12.81 10.90 -4.73
CA SER A 64 13.88 11.80 -5.11
C SER A 64 15.13 10.97 -5.47
N ASP A 65 16.25 11.65 -5.71
CA ASP A 65 17.52 10.98 -5.99
C ASP A 65 18.12 10.27 -4.76
N SER A 66 17.66 10.60 -3.55
CA SER A 66 18.22 10.08 -2.31
C SER A 66 17.20 9.49 -1.32
N MET A 67 15.90 9.60 -1.62
CA MET A 67 14.83 9.08 -0.76
C MET A 67 13.87 8.17 -1.52
N LEU A 68 13.35 7.18 -0.77
CA LEU A 68 12.21 6.36 -1.13
C LEU A 68 10.93 6.88 -0.47
N VAL A 69 9.77 6.44 -0.94
CA VAL A 69 8.47 6.76 -0.34
C VAL A 69 8.42 6.42 1.16
N LEU A 70 8.92 5.25 1.57
CA LEU A 70 8.99 4.91 3.01
C LEU A 70 9.92 5.81 3.83
N ASP A 71 10.93 6.44 3.22
CA ASP A 71 11.82 7.36 3.94
C ASP A 71 11.10 8.69 4.22
N VAL A 72 10.21 9.12 3.30
CA VAL A 72 9.29 10.23 3.54
C VAL A 72 8.32 9.91 4.67
N ALA A 73 7.71 8.73 4.65
CA ALA A 73 6.81 8.28 5.72
C ALA A 73 7.53 8.31 7.09
N GLN A 74 8.79 7.88 7.13
CA GLN A 74 9.62 7.88 8.33
C GLN A 74 9.93 9.30 8.82
N LYS A 75 10.30 10.22 7.93
CA LYS A 75 10.56 11.63 8.26
C LYS A 75 9.30 12.34 8.76
N LEU A 76 8.14 12.03 8.19
CA LEU A 76 6.87 12.61 8.62
C LEU A 76 6.37 12.03 9.94
N ARG A 77 6.86 10.85 10.35
CA ARG A 77 6.42 10.10 11.55
C ARG A 77 4.92 9.86 11.57
N LEU A 78 4.34 9.62 10.39
CA LEU A 78 2.94 9.28 10.25
C LEU A 78 2.78 7.76 10.23
N PRO A 79 1.68 7.23 10.79
CA PRO A 79 1.37 5.82 10.64
C PRO A 79 1.03 5.50 9.18
N LEU A 80 1.37 4.29 8.75
CA LEU A 80 1.28 3.83 7.37
C LEU A 80 0.09 2.90 7.16
N VAL A 81 -0.67 3.13 6.10
CA VAL A 81 -1.62 2.16 5.54
C VAL A 81 -1.02 1.61 4.26
N LEU A 82 -0.91 0.29 4.14
CA LEU A 82 -0.47 -0.35 2.91
C LEU A 82 -1.67 -0.67 2.05
N VAL A 83 -1.71 -0.18 0.81
CA VAL A 83 -2.78 -0.49 -0.14
C VAL A 83 -2.20 -1.35 -1.26
N ALA A 84 -2.84 -2.48 -1.56
CA ALA A 84 -2.40 -3.37 -2.63
C ALA A 84 -3.59 -3.89 -3.44
N ALA A 85 -3.45 -3.93 -4.76
CA ALA A 85 -4.44 -4.55 -5.63
C ALA A 85 -4.50 -6.07 -5.37
N ASN A 86 -5.70 -6.59 -5.13
CA ASN A 86 -5.91 -8.01 -4.85
C ASN A 86 -5.82 -8.84 -6.14
N ARG A 87 -4.61 -9.33 -6.45
CA ARG A 87 -4.31 -10.10 -7.67
C ARG A 87 -3.20 -11.12 -7.40
N LEU A 88 -2.92 -12.01 -8.35
CA LEU A 88 -1.82 -12.96 -8.24
C LEU A 88 -0.49 -12.24 -7.91
N GLY A 89 0.25 -12.78 -6.94
CA GLY A 89 1.50 -12.21 -6.42
C GLY A 89 1.34 -11.19 -5.29
N VAL A 90 0.10 -10.75 -4.97
CA VAL A 90 -0.14 -9.74 -3.92
C VAL A 90 0.38 -10.16 -2.55
N VAL A 91 0.31 -11.45 -2.21
CA VAL A 91 0.80 -11.97 -0.93
C VAL A 91 2.28 -11.63 -0.73
N ASN A 92 3.11 -11.95 -1.73
CA ASN A 92 4.54 -11.62 -1.71
C ASN A 92 4.77 -10.10 -1.66
N HIS A 93 4.07 -9.33 -2.49
CA HIS A 93 4.20 -7.87 -2.52
C HIS A 93 3.89 -7.23 -1.17
N VAL A 94 2.81 -7.66 -0.51
CA VAL A 94 2.40 -7.17 0.80
C VAL A 94 3.44 -7.54 1.85
N LEU A 95 3.87 -8.79 1.91
CA LEU A 95 4.86 -9.24 2.90
C LEU A 95 6.20 -8.50 2.75
N LEU A 96 6.72 -8.37 1.53
CA LEU A 96 7.96 -7.61 1.27
C LEU A 96 7.82 -6.14 1.66
N SER A 97 6.66 -5.53 1.39
CA SER A 97 6.40 -4.13 1.74
C SER A 97 6.29 -3.93 3.26
N ILE A 98 5.68 -4.88 3.96
CA ILE A 98 5.60 -4.89 5.43
C ILE A 98 7.00 -5.00 6.04
N GLU A 99 7.84 -5.93 5.56
CA GLU A 99 9.21 -6.09 6.05
C GLU A 99 10.03 -4.81 5.80
N ALA A 100 9.89 -4.19 4.63
CA ALA A 100 10.55 -2.93 4.31
C ALA A 100 10.13 -1.77 5.24
N ALA A 101 8.86 -1.72 5.62
CA ALA A 101 8.31 -0.73 6.56
C ALA A 101 8.77 -1.01 8.00
N ARG A 102 8.74 -2.27 8.44
CA ARG A 102 9.24 -2.69 9.76
C ARG A 102 10.72 -2.40 9.94
N ALA A 103 11.54 -2.65 8.91
CA ALA A 103 12.96 -2.32 8.91
C ALA A 103 13.23 -0.82 9.14
N ARG A 104 12.27 0.05 8.78
CA ARG A 104 12.29 1.50 9.01
C ARG A 104 11.59 1.93 10.30
N ARG A 105 11.13 0.97 11.11
CA ARG A 105 10.38 1.18 12.37
C ARG A 105 9.11 2.01 12.14
N LEU A 106 8.47 1.82 10.99
CA LEU A 106 7.19 2.45 10.69
C LEU A 106 6.06 1.69 11.36
N GLU A 107 5.11 2.44 11.91
CA GLU A 107 3.88 1.88 12.43
C GLU A 107 2.92 1.58 11.27
N LEU A 108 2.59 0.30 11.07
CA LEU A 108 1.58 -0.11 10.10
C LEU A 108 0.21 -0.22 10.78
N LEU A 109 -0.78 0.46 10.23
CA LEU A 109 -2.18 0.43 10.70
C LEU A 109 -2.91 -0.83 10.21
N GLY A 110 -2.58 -1.29 9.02
CA GLY A 110 -3.26 -2.37 8.33
C GLY A 110 -2.92 -2.40 6.85
N VAL A 111 -3.49 -3.40 6.17
CA VAL A 111 -3.41 -3.60 4.73
C VAL A 111 -4.81 -3.47 4.14
N VAL A 112 -4.96 -2.65 3.11
CA VAL A 112 -6.16 -2.59 2.28
C VAL A 112 -5.91 -3.43 1.03
N LEU A 113 -6.62 -4.54 0.90
CA LEU A 113 -6.63 -5.35 -0.32
C LEU A 113 -7.74 -4.85 -1.23
N ASN A 114 -7.37 -4.00 -2.18
CA ASN A 114 -8.31 -3.38 -3.09
C ASN A 114 -8.67 -4.33 -4.24
N THR A 115 -9.92 -4.75 -4.32
CA THR A 115 -10.44 -5.59 -5.41
C THR A 115 -10.94 -4.68 -6.52
N LEU A 116 -10.24 -4.69 -7.67
CA LEU A 116 -10.61 -3.83 -8.80
C LEU A 116 -11.67 -4.53 -9.65
N PRO A 117 -12.80 -3.88 -9.98
CA PRO A 117 -13.77 -4.45 -10.90
C PRO A 117 -13.12 -4.63 -12.29
N GLY A 118 -13.22 -5.84 -12.84
CA GLY A 118 -12.67 -6.18 -14.16
C GLY A 118 -11.17 -6.50 -14.19
N SER A 119 -10.48 -6.51 -13.04
CA SER A 119 -9.18 -7.17 -12.96
C SER A 119 -9.42 -8.67 -12.86
N SER A 120 -9.69 -9.32 -14.00
CA SER A 120 -9.61 -10.77 -14.09
C SER A 120 -8.26 -11.16 -13.51
N SER A 121 -8.27 -11.80 -12.35
CA SER A 121 -7.06 -12.48 -11.94
C SER A 121 -6.85 -13.51 -13.04
N MET A 122 -5.79 -13.40 -13.82
CA MET A 122 -5.28 -14.59 -14.49
C MET A 122 -4.73 -15.47 -13.37
N ALA A 123 -5.64 -16.09 -12.62
CA ALA A 123 -5.41 -17.37 -12.02
C ALA A 123 -5.08 -18.27 -13.20
N TYR A 124 -3.80 -18.47 -13.47
CA TYR A 124 -3.42 -19.66 -14.21
C TYR A 124 -3.86 -20.82 -13.32
N SER A 125 -5.00 -21.42 -13.67
CA SER A 125 -5.41 -22.71 -13.14
C SER A 125 -4.20 -23.64 -13.25
N MET A 126 -3.98 -24.47 -12.23
CA MET A 126 -2.90 -25.47 -12.21
C MET A 126 -2.92 -26.42 -13.42
N GLU A 127 -3.97 -26.38 -14.23
CA GLU A 127 -4.14 -27.08 -15.50
C GLU A 127 -3.22 -26.56 -16.62
N ASP A 128 -2.75 -25.30 -16.56
CA ASP A 128 -1.96 -24.68 -17.65
C ASP A 128 -0.45 -24.95 -17.58
N VAL A 129 0.06 -25.58 -16.51
CA VAL A 129 1.51 -25.81 -16.29
C VAL A 129 1.90 -27.31 -16.39
N VAL A 130 0.94 -28.22 -16.54
CA VAL A 130 1.23 -29.67 -16.62
C VAL A 130 1.02 -30.17 -18.05
N PRO A 131 2.03 -30.75 -18.74
CA PRO A 131 1.83 -31.31 -20.06
C PRO A 131 0.82 -32.46 -19.98
N LYS A 132 -0.26 -32.34 -20.78
CA LYS A 132 -1.37 -33.30 -20.95
C LYS A 132 -1.01 -34.74 -20.62
N THR A 133 -1.49 -35.27 -19.49
CA THR A 133 -1.85 -36.70 -19.41
C THR A 133 -2.93 -36.93 -18.36
N VAL A 134 -4.00 -37.60 -18.82
CA VAL A 134 -5.17 -38.16 -18.10
C VAL A 134 -6.27 -37.16 -17.71
N ALA A 135 -7.35 -37.21 -18.50
CA ALA A 135 -8.63 -36.56 -18.25
C ALA A 135 -9.42 -37.30 -17.17
N VAL A 136 -10.06 -36.56 -16.25
CA VAL A 136 -11.33 -36.94 -15.62
C VAL A 136 -12.15 -35.69 -15.31
N GLY A 137 -13.33 -35.58 -15.95
CA GLY A 137 -14.58 -35.08 -15.34
C GLY A 137 -14.74 -33.56 -15.18
N GLY A 138 -15.67 -32.97 -15.94
CA GLY A 138 -15.95 -31.53 -15.95
C GLY A 138 -16.85 -31.00 -14.83
N GLY A 139 -17.02 -29.67 -14.81
CA GLY A 139 -18.01 -28.99 -13.98
C GLY A 139 -17.82 -27.46 -13.90
N ASP A 140 -18.64 -26.77 -14.70
CA ASP A 140 -19.28 -25.47 -14.46
C ASP A 140 -18.49 -24.14 -14.59
N ASP A 141 -19.01 -23.30 -15.49
CA ASP A 141 -18.61 -21.91 -15.76
C ASP A 141 -19.21 -20.98 -14.69
N GLY A 142 -18.39 -20.47 -13.75
CA GLY A 142 -18.79 -19.37 -12.85
C GLY A 142 -18.01 -19.29 -11.53
N ASP A 143 -17.64 -18.07 -11.11
CA ASP A 143 -17.13 -17.68 -9.77
C ASP A 143 -15.61 -17.74 -9.44
N ASP A 144 -14.69 -17.69 -10.42
CA ASP A 144 -13.25 -17.80 -10.12
C ASP A 144 -12.61 -16.56 -9.43
N ASP A 145 -13.07 -15.34 -9.77
CA ASP A 145 -12.51 -14.08 -9.21
C ASP A 145 -12.75 -13.95 -7.68
N GLY A 146 -13.83 -14.56 -7.17
CA GLY A 146 -14.16 -14.53 -5.73
C GLY A 146 -13.30 -15.49 -4.90
N LEU A 147 -12.86 -16.61 -5.45
CA LEU A 147 -12.05 -17.60 -4.74
C LEU A 147 -10.60 -17.14 -4.59
N ALA A 148 -10.02 -16.54 -5.63
CA ALA A 148 -8.68 -15.96 -5.58
C ALA A 148 -8.59 -14.81 -4.56
N CYS A 149 -9.60 -13.94 -4.51
CA CYS A 149 -9.67 -12.83 -3.53
C CYS A 149 -9.74 -13.33 -2.08
N ARG A 150 -10.57 -14.34 -1.79
CA ARG A 150 -10.69 -14.94 -0.45
C ARG A 150 -9.37 -15.58 0.00
N THR A 151 -8.72 -16.30 -0.92
CA THR A 151 -7.47 -17.03 -0.64
C THR A 151 -6.33 -16.09 -0.25
N ASN A 152 -6.16 -14.95 -0.94
CA ASN A 152 -5.07 -14.01 -0.63
C ASN A 152 -5.18 -13.40 0.77
N ARG A 153 -6.39 -13.01 1.19
CA ARG A 153 -6.64 -12.49 2.55
C ARG A 153 -6.31 -13.53 3.60
N GLU A 154 -6.86 -14.73 3.47
CA GLU A 154 -6.66 -15.82 4.43
C GLU A 154 -5.18 -16.21 4.54
N LEU A 155 -4.45 -16.23 3.43
CA LEU A 155 -3.02 -16.50 3.44
C LEU A 155 -2.25 -15.39 4.18
N LEU A 156 -2.51 -14.12 3.86
CA LEU A 156 -1.83 -13.01 4.54
C LEU A 156 -2.11 -12.97 6.05
N GLN A 157 -3.34 -13.29 6.48
CA GLN A 157 -3.69 -13.36 7.90
C GLN A 157 -2.89 -14.42 8.68
N LYS A 158 -2.34 -15.45 8.02
CA LYS A 158 -1.46 -16.44 8.66
C LYS A 158 -0.06 -15.90 8.97
N PHE A 159 0.40 -14.90 8.23
CA PHE A 159 1.77 -14.38 8.32
C PHE A 159 1.84 -12.98 8.94
N VAL A 160 0.72 -12.26 8.98
CA VAL A 160 0.67 -10.86 9.39
C VAL A 160 -0.36 -10.68 10.50
N ALA A 161 0.10 -10.21 11.66
CA ALA A 161 -0.75 -9.76 12.75
C ALA A 161 -1.17 -8.28 12.57
N LEU A 162 -1.76 -7.97 11.41
CA LEU A 162 -2.31 -6.65 11.08
C LEU A 162 -3.70 -6.83 10.49
N PRO A 163 -4.60 -5.85 10.67
CA PRO A 163 -5.86 -5.82 9.94
C PRO A 163 -5.66 -5.92 8.43
N ILE A 164 -6.46 -6.77 7.77
CA ILE A 164 -6.51 -6.89 6.31
C ILE A 164 -7.96 -6.69 5.88
N VAL A 165 -8.22 -5.56 5.24
CA VAL A 165 -9.57 -5.05 4.96
C VAL A 165 -9.78 -4.78 3.47
N ASP A 166 -11.03 -4.61 3.05
CA ASP A 166 -11.38 -4.30 1.65
C ASP A 166 -11.31 -2.79 1.34
N ASN A 167 -11.53 -1.94 2.34
CA ASN A 167 -11.51 -0.48 2.21
C ASN A 167 -10.90 0.19 3.44
N ILE A 168 -10.53 1.47 3.29
CA ILE A 168 -9.86 2.22 4.36
C ILE A 168 -10.77 2.54 5.55
N ASP A 169 -12.10 2.62 5.33
CA ASP A 169 -13.07 2.96 6.38
C ASP A 169 -13.14 1.86 7.44
N GLU A 170 -12.96 0.60 7.04
CA GLU A 170 -12.87 -0.54 7.96
C GLU A 170 -11.71 -0.44 8.96
N LEU A 171 -10.60 0.23 8.63
CA LEU A 171 -9.50 0.46 9.57
C LEU A 171 -9.89 1.38 10.73
N ASN A 172 -10.93 2.21 10.55
CA ASN A 172 -11.47 3.07 11.60
C ASN A 172 -12.47 2.33 12.51
N ASN A 173 -12.89 1.11 12.16
CA ASN A 173 -13.81 0.32 12.96
C ASN A 173 -13.21 0.00 14.36
N PRO A 174 -13.91 0.28 15.47
CA PRO A 174 -13.43 0.01 16.83
C PRO A 174 -12.95 -1.44 17.06
N LEU A 175 -13.61 -2.43 16.46
CA LEU A 175 -13.25 -3.84 16.59
C LEU A 175 -11.91 -4.14 15.92
N VAL A 176 -11.70 -3.61 14.72
CA VAL A 176 -10.45 -3.74 13.96
C VAL A 176 -9.29 -3.03 14.68
N ARG A 177 -9.55 -1.91 15.34
CA ARG A 177 -8.56 -1.18 16.16
C ARG A 177 -8.17 -1.93 17.44
N ALA A 178 -9.09 -2.70 18.03
CA ALA A 178 -8.81 -3.51 19.21
C ALA A 178 -7.84 -4.66 18.91
N GLU A 179 -8.00 -5.32 17.74
CA GLU A 179 -7.09 -6.37 17.28
C GLU A 179 -5.64 -5.86 17.13
N ARG A 180 -5.46 -4.64 16.62
CA ARG A 180 -4.16 -3.97 16.50
C ARG A 180 -3.45 -3.78 17.85
N THR A 181 -4.18 -3.46 18.90
CA THR A 181 -3.61 -3.20 20.24
C THR A 181 -3.01 -4.48 20.85
N THR A 182 -3.60 -5.64 20.55
CA THR A 182 -3.11 -6.94 21.03
C THR A 182 -1.90 -7.48 20.27
N ALA A 183 -1.70 -7.08 19.01
CA ALA A 183 -0.54 -7.46 18.21
C ALA A 183 0.73 -6.67 18.61
N PHE A 184 0.57 -5.38 18.94
CA PHE A 184 1.70 -4.50 19.27
C PHE A 184 2.33 -4.80 20.63
N SER A 185 1.54 -5.23 21.62
CA SER A 185 2.02 -5.60 22.96
C SER A 185 2.85 -6.90 22.99
N LYS A 186 2.64 -7.80 22.01
CA LYS A 186 3.44 -9.03 21.87
C LYS A 186 4.81 -8.78 21.26
N THR A 187 4.97 -7.75 20.44
CA THR A 187 6.26 -7.41 19.80
C THR A 187 7.21 -6.59 20.67
N SER A 188 6.72 -5.95 21.74
CA SER A 188 7.53 -5.14 22.67
C SER A 188 8.06 -5.91 23.89
N SER A 189 7.84 -7.23 23.96
CA SER A 189 8.16 -8.06 25.15
C SER A 189 9.31 -9.05 24.91
N GLY A 190 10.09 -8.88 23.84
CA GLY A 190 11.27 -9.69 23.54
C GLY A 190 12.53 -8.84 23.52
N GLU A 191 13.09 -8.59 24.71
CA GLU A 191 14.52 -8.31 24.92
C GLU A 191 15.24 -9.61 25.26
#